data_AF-A0A9P8CGR3-F1
#
_entry.id   AF-A0A9P8CGR3-F1
#
_cell.length_a   1.000
_cell.length_b   1.000
_cell.length_c   1.000
_cell.angle_alpha   90.00
_cell.angle_beta   90.00
_cell.angle_gamma   90.00
#
_symmetry.space_group_name_H-M   'P 1'
#
loop_
_entity.id
_entity.type
_entity.pdbx_description
1 polymer ?
#
loop_
_entity_poly.entity_id
_entity_poly.type
_entity_poly.pdbx_seq_one_letter_code
_entity_poly.pdbx_strand_id
1 'polypeptide(L)'
;MFTVRRKAVQIARHLGTRQARQYSAPHDSHHGHSANNGHFPGQESESFGRSFYIVLFAIPTSIAVYAASRPSADGKKAEFSRLVEAYADYKERWATRNHLHTAMIEQAGFDRNVFQTAKGSAHIDLRFPEGFNTGSPYNVVAGASARGMDKLVAHYEKQNVDESERKLKEMKRKEAFFKEKAEERASRQSYYDQGYADEAAARKS
;
A
#
# COMPACT_ATOMS: atom_id res chain seq x y z
N MET A 1 -23.64 3.60 -9.01
CA MET A 1 -23.37 4.94 -9.57
C MET A 1 -23.47 6.01 -8.48
N PHE A 2 -22.35 6.45 -7.91
CA PHE A 2 -22.33 7.61 -7.01
C PHE A 2 -21.85 8.84 -7.78
N THR A 3 -22.78 9.75 -8.05
CA THR A 3 -22.50 11.04 -8.69
C THR A 3 -21.90 11.99 -7.66
N VAL A 4 -20.57 12.05 -7.59
CA VAL A 4 -19.88 13.07 -6.79
C VAL A 4 -20.04 14.42 -7.51
N ARG A 5 -21.01 15.21 -7.04
CA ARG A 5 -21.20 16.61 -7.44
C ARG A 5 -19.92 17.40 -7.09
N ARG A 6 -19.09 17.71 -8.09
CA ARG A 6 -18.02 18.71 -7.97
C ARG A 6 -18.67 20.08 -7.89
N LYS A 7 -18.99 20.57 -6.69
CA LYS A 7 -19.28 21.99 -6.47
C LYS A 7 -17.97 22.76 -6.39
N ALA A 8 -17.90 23.83 -7.17
CA ALA A 8 -16.77 24.71 -7.35
C ALA A 8 -16.27 25.32 -6.03
N VAL A 9 -14.96 25.33 -5.85
CA VAL A 9 -14.26 26.29 -4.99
C VAL A 9 -13.47 27.19 -5.92
N GLN A 10 -14.17 28.14 -6.55
CA GLN A 10 -13.53 29.35 -7.05
C GLN A 10 -13.41 30.31 -5.88
N ILE A 11 -12.31 30.23 -5.13
CA ILE A 11 -12.00 31.21 -4.10
C ILE A 11 -10.55 31.67 -4.30
N ALA A 12 -10.44 32.96 -4.64
CA ALA A 12 -9.31 33.86 -4.47
C ALA A 12 -7.97 33.49 -5.14
N ARG A 13 -7.76 34.02 -6.35
CA ARG A 13 -6.44 34.49 -6.80
C ARG A 13 -6.55 35.91 -7.34
N HIS A 14 -6.92 36.84 -6.47
CA HIS A 14 -6.46 38.22 -6.58
C HIS A 14 -5.27 38.36 -5.64
N LEU A 15 -4.10 37.94 -6.14
CA LEU A 15 -2.82 38.33 -5.57
C LEU A 15 -2.65 39.82 -5.89
N GLY A 16 -3.21 40.68 -5.03
CA GLY A 16 -2.83 42.08 -4.99
C GLY A 16 -1.32 42.13 -4.72
N THR A 17 -0.59 42.69 -5.67
CA THR A 17 0.82 43.06 -5.52
C THR A 17 0.94 44.01 -4.33
N ARG A 18 1.32 43.48 -3.16
CA ARG A 18 1.75 44.27 -2.02
C ARG A 18 3.03 45.01 -2.43
N GLN A 19 2.90 46.27 -2.81
CA GLN A 19 4.03 47.18 -2.87
C GLN A 19 4.67 47.26 -1.48
N ALA A 20 5.98 47.06 -1.42
CA ALA A 20 6.76 47.30 -0.22
C ALA A 20 6.71 48.80 0.10
N ARG A 21 6.10 49.17 1.23
CA ARG A 21 6.24 50.52 1.80
C ARG A 21 7.66 50.66 2.33
N GLN A 22 8.50 51.39 1.59
CA GLN A 22 9.78 51.86 2.08
C GLN A 22 9.52 53.01 3.07
N TYR A 23 9.88 52.81 4.32
CA TYR A 23 10.02 53.89 5.30
C TYR A 23 11.39 54.53 5.09
N SER A 24 11.49 55.57 4.26
CA SER A 24 12.56 56.55 4.37
C SER A 24 12.09 57.61 5.38
N ALA A 25 12.82 57.71 6.48
CA ALA A 25 12.62 58.72 7.51
C ALA A 25 12.75 60.14 6.93
N PRO A 26 11.90 61.11 7.32
CA PRO A 26 12.17 62.52 7.05
C PRO A 26 13.29 62.98 7.99
N HIS A 27 14.46 63.28 7.42
CA HIS A 27 15.51 64.00 8.11
C HIS A 27 15.15 65.49 8.02
N ASP A 28 14.42 66.00 9.01
CA ASP A 28 14.24 67.45 9.20
C ASP A 28 15.58 68.04 9.64
N SER A 29 16.34 68.52 8.66
CA SER A 29 17.49 69.38 8.86
C SER A 29 17.10 70.80 8.46
N HIS A 30 16.76 71.61 9.46
CA HIS A 30 16.53 73.03 9.29
C HIS A 30 17.21 73.86 10.40
N HIS A 31 18.14 74.70 9.93
CA HIS A 31 18.69 75.93 10.53
C HIS A 31 19.78 75.75 11.60
N GLY A 32 20.93 76.42 11.58
CA GLY A 32 21.39 77.60 10.84
C GLY A 32 22.14 78.54 11.80
N HIS A 33 23.37 78.92 11.44
CA HIS A 33 24.17 80.06 11.94
C HIS A 33 24.81 79.92 13.34
N SER A 34 26.14 79.83 13.46
CA SER A 34 27.15 80.90 13.33
C SER A 34 27.26 81.79 14.58
N ALA A 35 28.36 81.58 15.31
CA ALA A 35 29.23 82.55 15.97
C ALA A 35 28.68 83.59 16.98
N ASN A 36 29.46 83.68 18.07
CA ASN A 36 29.83 84.86 18.87
C ASN A 36 29.11 85.17 20.19
N ASN A 37 30.00 85.35 21.19
CA ASN A 37 30.01 86.29 22.30
C ASN A 37 28.99 86.14 23.42
N GLY A 38 29.55 86.01 24.63
CA GLY A 38 28.82 85.70 25.85
C GLY A 38 28.15 86.88 26.52
N HIS A 39 27.35 86.56 27.53
CA HIS A 39 26.90 87.37 28.67
C HIS A 39 26.59 86.41 29.86
N PHE A 40 26.69 86.94 31.08
CA PHE A 40 26.60 86.27 32.39
C PHE A 40 25.23 85.61 32.69
N PRO A 41 25.14 84.70 33.71
CA PRO A 41 24.19 83.60 33.77
C PRO A 41 22.80 84.03 34.24
N GLY A 42 21.81 83.93 33.35
CA GLY A 42 20.42 83.76 33.76
C GLY A 42 20.24 82.35 34.29
N GLN A 43 19.58 82.19 35.44
CA GLN A 43 19.09 80.89 35.90
C GLN A 43 17.98 80.44 34.93
N GLU A 44 18.39 79.92 33.77
CA GLU A 44 17.50 79.20 32.89
C GLU A 44 17.22 77.87 33.58
N SER A 45 15.95 77.64 33.91
CA SER A 45 15.49 76.41 34.53
C SER A 45 15.77 75.25 33.59
N GLU A 46 16.92 74.59 33.74
CA GLU A 46 17.28 73.39 32.99
C GLU A 46 16.19 72.34 33.22
N SER A 47 15.36 72.10 32.20
CA SER A 47 14.32 71.09 32.29
C SER A 47 14.97 69.72 32.44
N PHE A 48 14.52 68.92 33.41
CA PHE A 48 15.03 67.57 33.61
C PHE A 48 15.00 66.79 32.29
N GLY A 49 16.16 66.24 31.90
CA GLY A 49 16.28 65.43 30.70
C GLY A 49 15.38 64.20 30.73
N ARG A 50 15.06 63.65 29.56
CA ARG A 50 14.18 62.47 29.42
C ARG A 50 14.60 61.28 30.28
N SER A 51 15.91 61.12 30.52
CA SER A 51 16.47 60.10 31.41
C SER A 51 16.02 60.23 32.85
N PHE A 52 15.83 61.44 33.37
CA PHE A 52 15.35 61.68 34.74
C PHE A 52 13.95 61.10 34.93
N TYR A 53 13.03 61.35 34.00
CA TYR A 53 11.68 60.78 34.05
C TYR A 53 11.71 59.25 33.91
N ILE A 54 12.58 58.70 33.05
CA ILE A 54 12.74 57.24 32.93
C ILE A 54 13.15 56.63 34.28
N VAL A 55 14.13 57.24 34.98
CA VAL A 55 14.56 56.76 36.30
C VAL A 55 13.46 56.94 37.35
N LEU A 56 12.76 58.08 37.32
CA LEU A 56 11.64 58.37 38.22
C LEU A 56 10.49 57.37 38.08
N PHE A 57 10.23 56.86 36.87
CA PHE A 57 9.30 55.76 36.67
C PHE A 57 9.92 54.40 36.96
N ALA A 58 11.18 54.15 36.59
CA ALA A 58 11.83 52.85 36.75
C ALA A 58 11.91 52.40 38.22
N ILE A 59 12.21 53.31 39.14
CA ILE A 59 12.32 53.00 40.58
C ILE A 59 10.99 52.46 41.15
N PRO A 60 9.86 53.20 41.13
CA PRO A 60 8.59 52.68 41.66
C PRO A 60 8.09 51.47 40.87
N THR A 61 8.33 51.42 39.55
CA THR A 61 7.96 50.26 38.75
C THR A 61 8.72 49.01 39.17
N SER A 62 10.03 49.13 39.45
CA SER A 62 10.84 48.01 39.94
C SER A 62 10.40 47.51 41.31
N ILE A 63 10.02 48.43 42.22
CA ILE A 63 9.50 48.10 43.55
C ILE A 63 8.14 47.41 43.42
N ALA A 64 7.26 47.91 42.54
CA ALA A 64 5.95 47.31 42.29
C ALA A 64 6.08 45.90 41.71
N VAL A 65 6.97 45.68 40.74
CA VAL A 65 7.27 44.35 40.19
C VAL A 65 7.83 43.43 41.26
N TYR A 66 8.75 43.92 42.09
CA TYR A 66 9.33 43.15 43.18
C TYR A 66 8.29 42.75 44.23
N ALA A 67 7.41 43.67 44.62
CA ALA A 67 6.31 43.39 45.54
C ALA A 67 5.30 42.40 44.95
N ALA A 68 4.96 42.54 43.66
CA ALA A 68 4.04 41.63 42.96
C ALA A 68 4.63 40.24 42.67
N SER A 69 5.96 40.12 42.64
CA SER A 69 6.68 38.85 42.42
C SER A 69 6.80 38.01 43.70
N ARG A 70 6.69 38.63 44.88
CA ARG A 70 6.80 37.92 46.17
C ARG A 70 5.59 36.99 46.37
N PRO A 71 5.81 35.73 46.80
CA PRO A 71 4.72 34.84 47.17
C PRO A 71 3.98 35.38 48.39
N SER A 72 2.66 35.16 48.44
CA SER A 72 1.85 35.51 49.62
C SER A 72 2.30 34.68 50.83
N ALA A 73 2.12 35.21 52.05
CA ALA A 73 2.48 34.54 53.30
C ALA A 73 1.85 33.14 53.45
N ASP A 74 0.75 32.88 52.73
CA ASP A 74 0.05 31.59 52.69
C ASP A 74 0.68 30.56 51.71
N GLY A 75 1.83 30.84 51.09
CA GLY A 75 2.49 29.94 50.14
C GLY A 75 1.80 29.80 48.77
N LYS A 76 0.74 30.59 48.52
CA LYS A 76 0.04 30.64 47.23
C LYS A 76 0.89 31.39 46.20
N LYS A 77 0.95 30.87 44.96
CA LYS A 77 1.63 31.53 43.82
C LYS A 77 1.17 32.99 43.72
N ALA A 78 2.11 33.92 43.58
CA ALA A 78 1.83 35.34 43.42
C ALA A 78 0.90 35.58 42.21
N GLU A 79 0.01 36.56 42.28
CA GLU A 79 -0.96 36.86 41.21
C GLU A 79 -0.27 37.13 39.87
N PHE A 80 0.93 37.72 39.88
CA PHE A 80 1.74 37.91 38.67
C PHE A 80 2.20 36.58 38.06
N SER A 81 2.57 35.60 38.88
CA SER A 81 2.92 34.25 38.42
C SER A 81 1.73 33.57 37.74
N ARG A 82 0.49 33.80 38.21
CA ARG A 82 -0.72 33.26 37.57
C ARG A 82 -0.96 33.87 36.20
N LEU A 83 -0.68 35.16 36.02
CA LEU A 83 -0.77 35.82 34.71
C LEU A 83 0.27 35.28 33.73
N VAL A 84 1.51 35.08 34.20
CA VAL A 84 2.58 34.49 33.40
C VAL A 84 2.24 33.04 33.01
N GLU A 85 1.71 32.25 33.95
CA GLU A 85 1.28 30.87 33.71
C GLU A 85 0.11 30.82 32.72
N ALA A 86 -0.89 31.70 32.85
CA ALA A 86 -1.99 31.81 31.90
C ALA A 86 -1.52 32.19 30.48
N TYR A 87 -0.48 33.01 30.36
CA TYR A 87 0.13 33.34 29.06
C TYR A 87 0.95 32.16 28.50
N ALA A 88 1.66 31.43 29.35
CA ALA A 88 2.39 30.22 28.95
C ALA A 88 1.44 29.15 28.41
N ASP A 89 0.30 28.91 29.08
CA ASP A 89 -0.77 28.02 28.62
C ASP A 89 -1.28 28.42 27.22
N TYR A 90 -1.43 29.71 26.97
CA TYR A 90 -1.85 30.20 25.66
C TYR A 90 -0.84 29.85 24.57
N LYS A 91 0.46 30.05 24.84
CA LYS A 91 1.54 29.70 23.92
C LYS A 91 1.56 28.20 23.63
N GLU A 92 1.38 27.37 24.65
CA GLU A 92 1.33 25.91 24.49
C GLU A 92 0.11 25.46 23.67
N ARG A 93 -1.08 26.04 23.92
CA ARG A 93 -2.29 25.77 23.12
C ARG A 93 -2.11 26.14 21.65
N TRP A 94 -1.43 27.24 21.37
CA TRP A 94 -1.11 27.62 19.99
C TRP A 94 -0.10 26.67 19.34
N ALA A 95 0.94 26.27 20.08
CA ALA A 95 1.94 25.33 19.60
C ALA A 95 1.32 23.95 19.29
N THR A 96 0.48 23.43 20.18
CA THR A 96 -0.23 22.15 20.01
C THR A 96 -1.18 22.19 18.81
N ARG A 97 -1.94 23.28 18.63
CA ARG A 97 -2.80 23.47 17.45
C ARG A 97 -2.02 23.51 16.14
N ASN A 98 -0.91 24.25 16.11
CA ASN A 98 -0.05 24.34 14.93
C ASN A 98 0.57 22.98 14.61
N HIS A 99 1.02 22.26 15.64
CA HIS A 99 1.56 20.92 15.48
C HIS A 99 0.52 19.95 14.90
N LEU A 100 -0.70 19.93 15.44
CA LEU A 100 -1.81 19.12 14.92
C LEU A 100 -2.13 19.45 13.47
N HIS A 101 -2.15 20.74 13.11
CA HIS A 101 -2.40 21.17 11.74
C HIS A 101 -1.31 20.69 10.77
N THR A 102 -0.03 20.81 11.16
CA THR A 102 1.10 20.32 10.36
C THR A 102 1.03 18.79 10.21
N ALA A 103 0.80 18.07 11.31
CA ALA A 103 0.68 16.60 11.28
C ALA A 103 -0.48 16.14 10.37
N MET A 104 -1.62 16.83 10.41
CA MET A 104 -2.74 16.53 9.50
C MET A 104 -2.39 16.77 8.04
N ILE A 105 -1.65 17.84 7.72
CA ILE A 105 -1.19 18.12 6.35
C ILE A 105 -0.20 17.07 5.87
N GLU A 106 0.74 16.67 6.72
CA GLU A 106 1.72 15.63 6.41
C GLU A 106 1.03 14.29 6.13
N GLN A 107 0.09 13.89 6.98
CA GLN A 107 -0.70 12.68 6.78
C GLN A 107 -1.52 12.76 5.49
N ALA A 108 -2.20 13.88 5.23
CA ALA A 108 -2.96 14.07 3.99
C ALA A 108 -2.07 14.05 2.75
N GLY A 109 -0.84 14.56 2.85
CA GLY A 109 0.17 14.49 1.79
C GLY A 109 0.61 13.06 1.51
N PHE A 110 0.88 12.28 2.57
CA PHE A 110 1.20 10.86 2.47
C PHE A 110 0.06 10.06 1.84
N ASP A 111 -1.16 10.20 2.36
CA ASP A 111 -2.35 9.51 1.85
C ASP A 111 -2.60 9.85 0.39
N ARG A 112 -2.46 11.13 0.01
CA ARG A 112 -2.58 11.56 -1.39
C ARG A 112 -1.56 10.84 -2.27
N ASN A 113 -0.30 10.73 -1.84
CA ASN A 113 0.72 10.03 -2.61
C ASN A 113 0.37 8.55 -2.78
N VAL A 114 -0.13 7.90 -1.73
CA VAL A 114 -0.62 6.52 -1.79
C VAL A 114 -1.75 6.38 -2.79
N PHE A 115 -2.77 7.23 -2.74
CA PHE A 115 -3.92 7.16 -3.65
C PHE A 115 -3.58 7.53 -5.11
N GLN A 116 -2.60 8.40 -5.33
CA GLN A 116 -2.16 8.77 -6.68
C GLN A 116 -1.27 7.70 -7.32
N THR A 117 -0.47 6.99 -6.52
CA THR A 117 0.47 5.98 -7.03
C THR A 117 -0.16 4.59 -7.07
N ALA A 118 -1.11 4.30 -6.18
CA ALA A 118 -1.82 3.03 -6.18
C ALA A 118 -2.63 2.89 -7.49
N LYS A 119 -2.32 1.84 -8.26
CA LYS A 119 -3.21 1.41 -9.33
C LYS A 119 -4.55 1.06 -8.68
N GLY A 120 -5.60 1.78 -9.03
CA GLY A 120 -6.95 1.48 -8.53
C GLY A 120 -7.30 0.01 -8.74
N SER A 121 -8.01 -0.60 -7.81
CA SER A 121 -8.51 -1.96 -8.04
C SER A 121 -9.39 -1.94 -9.31
N ALA A 122 -9.19 -2.93 -10.17
CA ALA A 122 -10.03 -3.12 -11.34
C ALA A 122 -11.43 -3.50 -10.85
N HIS A 123 -12.30 -2.50 -10.66
CA HIS A 123 -13.69 -2.73 -10.35
C HIS A 123 -14.39 -3.10 -11.66
N ILE A 124 -14.68 -4.38 -11.82
CA ILE A 124 -15.58 -4.85 -12.87
C ILE A 124 -16.98 -4.75 -12.29
N ASP A 125 -17.83 -3.91 -12.87
CA ASP A 125 -19.23 -3.78 -12.45
C ASP A 125 -19.97 -5.04 -12.93
N LEU A 126 -20.13 -6.01 -12.03
CA LEU A 126 -20.76 -7.28 -12.32
C LEU A 126 -22.25 -7.16 -12.06
N ARG A 127 -23.06 -7.51 -13.06
CA ARG A 127 -24.52 -7.51 -12.94
C ARG A 127 -25.05 -8.47 -11.87
N PHE A 128 -24.26 -9.47 -11.47
CA PHE A 128 -24.59 -10.47 -10.45
C PHE A 128 -23.36 -10.79 -9.58
N PRO A 129 -23.10 -10.02 -8.51
CA PRO A 129 -21.92 -10.22 -7.65
C PRO A 129 -21.98 -11.52 -6.83
N GLU A 130 -23.18 -12.04 -6.60
CA GLU A 130 -23.42 -13.30 -5.88
C GLU A 130 -22.93 -14.56 -6.61
N GLY A 131 -22.70 -14.49 -7.93
CA GLY A 131 -22.14 -15.58 -8.72
C GLY A 131 -20.67 -15.93 -8.40
N PHE A 132 -19.93 -15.03 -7.72
CA PHE A 132 -18.53 -15.28 -7.33
C PHE A 132 -18.39 -16.15 -6.07
N ASN A 133 -19.39 -16.12 -5.18
CA ASN A 133 -19.39 -16.94 -3.97
C ASN A 133 -20.07 -18.31 -4.17
N THR A 134 -20.84 -18.47 -5.23
CA THR A 134 -21.30 -19.77 -5.69
C THR A 134 -20.21 -20.38 -6.57
N GLY A 135 -19.49 -21.38 -6.05
CA GLY A 135 -18.54 -22.14 -6.88
C GLY A 135 -19.20 -22.61 -8.18
N SER A 136 -18.41 -22.75 -9.26
CA SER A 136 -18.93 -23.22 -10.55
C SER A 136 -19.78 -24.49 -10.34
N PRO A 137 -20.96 -24.62 -10.97
CA PRO A 137 -21.79 -25.83 -10.91
C PRO A 137 -21.02 -27.10 -11.31
N TYR A 138 -19.89 -26.93 -12.00
CA TYR A 138 -19.01 -28.00 -12.47
C TYR A 138 -17.73 -28.16 -11.63
N ASN A 139 -17.47 -27.30 -10.65
CA ASN A 139 -16.33 -27.42 -9.74
C ASN A 139 -16.71 -28.28 -8.53
N VAL A 140 -16.90 -29.57 -8.77
CA VAL A 140 -16.96 -30.58 -7.71
C VAL A 140 -15.53 -30.90 -7.26
N VAL A 141 -15.30 -30.95 -5.94
CA VAL A 141 -14.05 -31.47 -5.37
C VAL A 141 -13.78 -32.84 -5.98
N ALA A 142 -12.52 -33.13 -6.34
CA ALA A 142 -12.13 -34.45 -6.83
C ALA A 142 -12.58 -35.52 -5.81
N GLY A 143 -13.55 -36.36 -6.20
CA GLY A 143 -14.18 -37.37 -5.33
C GLY A 143 -15.61 -37.06 -4.85
N ALA A 144 -16.15 -35.85 -5.04
CA ALA A 144 -17.50 -35.48 -4.59
C ALA A 144 -18.62 -35.95 -5.53
N SER A 145 -18.30 -36.25 -6.79
CA SER A 145 -19.25 -36.84 -7.73
C SER A 145 -19.36 -38.34 -7.47
N ALA A 146 -20.43 -38.74 -6.78
CA ALA A 146 -20.91 -40.12 -6.69
C ALA A 146 -21.45 -40.66 -8.04
N ARG A 147 -20.73 -40.42 -9.15
CA ARG A 147 -20.91 -41.18 -10.38
C ARG A 147 -20.13 -42.47 -10.17
N GLY A 148 -20.84 -43.48 -9.66
CA GLY A 148 -20.29 -44.79 -9.29
C GLY A 148 -19.29 -45.31 -10.31
N MET A 149 -18.06 -45.55 -9.83
CA MET A 149 -16.97 -46.13 -10.61
C MET A 149 -17.31 -47.53 -11.14
N ASP A 150 -18.38 -48.15 -10.63
CA ASP A 150 -18.89 -49.46 -11.02
C ASP A 150 -19.06 -49.61 -12.53
N LYS A 151 -19.52 -48.57 -13.24
CA LYS A 151 -19.65 -48.62 -14.71
C LYS A 151 -18.29 -48.68 -15.42
N LEU A 152 -17.28 -48.00 -14.88
CA LEU A 152 -15.93 -48.04 -15.43
C LEU A 152 -15.25 -49.38 -15.10
N VAL A 153 -15.42 -49.87 -13.88
CA VAL A 153 -14.93 -51.19 -13.47
C VAL A 153 -15.54 -52.27 -14.38
N ALA A 154 -16.86 -52.27 -14.55
CA ALA A 154 -17.55 -53.23 -15.42
C ALA A 154 -17.09 -53.14 -16.88
N HIS A 155 -16.78 -51.94 -17.39
CA HIS A 155 -16.24 -51.77 -18.74
C HIS A 155 -14.86 -52.42 -18.89
N TYR A 156 -13.93 -52.17 -17.97
CA TYR A 156 -12.57 -52.71 -18.04
C TYR A 156 -12.50 -54.21 -17.73
N GLU A 157 -13.35 -54.71 -16.83
CA GLU A 157 -13.50 -56.15 -16.61
C GLU A 157 -13.96 -56.85 -17.89
N LYS A 158 -14.97 -56.30 -18.57
CA LYS A 158 -15.43 -56.82 -19.85
C LYS A 158 -14.33 -56.79 -20.92
N GLN A 159 -13.60 -55.69 -21.02
CA GLN A 159 -12.50 -55.57 -21.99
C GLN A 159 -11.39 -56.61 -21.73
N ASN A 160 -11.06 -56.88 -20.47
CA ASN A 160 -10.06 -57.89 -20.10
C ASN A 160 -10.50 -59.32 -20.45
N VAL A 161 -11.78 -59.64 -20.24
CA VAL A 161 -12.35 -60.93 -20.64
C VAL A 161 -12.32 -61.10 -22.15
N ASP A 162 -12.77 -60.09 -22.91
CA ASP A 162 -12.79 -60.12 -24.37
C ASP A 162 -11.37 -60.29 -24.96
N GLU A 163 -10.37 -59.59 -24.41
CA GLU A 163 -8.97 -59.73 -24.84
C GLU A 163 -8.39 -61.11 -24.51
N SER A 164 -8.75 -61.68 -23.35
CA SER A 164 -8.30 -63.01 -22.95
C SER A 164 -8.87 -64.10 -23.86
N GLU A 165 -10.15 -63.98 -24.24
CA GLU A 165 -10.79 -64.87 -25.21
C GLU A 165 -10.16 -64.75 -26.60
N ARG A 166 -9.84 -63.53 -27.05
CA ARG A 166 -9.16 -63.30 -28.33
C ARG A 166 -7.78 -63.96 -28.34
N LYS A 167 -6.98 -63.75 -27.28
CA LYS A 167 -5.67 -64.40 -27.13
C LYS A 167 -5.80 -65.92 -27.13
N LEU A 168 -6.78 -66.48 -26.42
CA LEU A 168 -7.00 -67.93 -26.39
C LEU A 168 -7.37 -68.49 -27.77
N LYS A 169 -8.22 -67.79 -28.54
CA LYS A 169 -8.58 -68.18 -29.91
C LYS A 169 -7.37 -68.12 -30.84
N GLU A 170 -6.53 -67.10 -30.72
CA GLU A 170 -5.30 -66.98 -31.50
C GLU A 170 -4.29 -68.08 -31.14
N MET A 171 -4.13 -68.42 -29.86
CA MET A 171 -3.26 -69.52 -29.42
C MET A 171 -3.75 -70.85 -29.97
N LYS A 172 -5.05 -71.17 -29.86
CA LYS A 172 -5.64 -72.39 -30.43
C LYS A 172 -5.48 -72.46 -31.96
N ARG A 173 -5.65 -71.34 -32.65
CA ARG A 173 -5.45 -71.27 -34.11
C ARG A 173 -3.99 -71.51 -34.48
N LYS A 174 -3.04 -70.90 -33.74
CA LYS A 174 -1.61 -71.12 -33.94
C LYS A 174 -1.22 -72.57 -33.67
N GLU A 175 -1.72 -73.18 -32.59
CA GLU A 175 -1.50 -74.59 -32.27
C GLU A 175 -2.03 -75.52 -33.37
N ALA A 176 -3.24 -75.27 -33.88
CA ALA A 176 -3.79 -76.04 -34.99
C ALA A 176 -2.94 -75.90 -36.27
N PHE A 177 -2.53 -74.68 -36.61
CA PHE A 177 -1.64 -74.40 -37.74
C PHE A 177 -0.29 -75.11 -37.61
N PHE A 178 0.30 -75.13 -36.41
CA PHE A 178 1.57 -75.83 -36.17
C PHE A 178 1.42 -77.35 -36.25
N LYS A 179 0.30 -77.92 -35.78
CA LYS A 179 0.01 -79.35 -35.93
C LYS A 179 -0.13 -79.75 -37.40
N GLU A 180 -0.92 -79.00 -38.17
CA GLU A 180 -1.09 -79.22 -39.61
C GLU A 180 0.25 -79.13 -40.34
N LYS A 181 1.08 -78.13 -40.04
CA LYS A 181 2.43 -78.00 -40.62
C LYS A 181 3.39 -79.11 -40.19
N ALA A 182 3.25 -79.64 -38.97
CA ALA A 182 4.04 -80.77 -38.51
C ALA A 182 3.63 -82.06 -39.25
N GLU A 183 2.34 -82.29 -39.46
CA GLU A 183 1.81 -83.41 -40.24
C GLU A 183 2.22 -83.32 -41.72
N GLU A 184 2.16 -82.13 -42.34
CA GLU A 184 2.66 -81.90 -43.71
C GLU A 184 4.17 -82.16 -43.82
N ARG A 185 4.95 -81.77 -42.81
CA ARG A 185 6.39 -82.05 -42.76
C ARG A 185 6.66 -83.55 -42.57
N ALA A 186 5.90 -84.23 -41.73
CA ALA A 186 6.04 -85.67 -41.49
C ALA A 186 5.67 -86.49 -42.73
N SER A 187 4.60 -86.12 -43.44
CA SER A 187 4.21 -86.79 -44.69
C SER A 187 5.22 -86.53 -45.82
N ARG A 188 5.74 -85.30 -45.96
CA ARG A 188 6.86 -85.02 -46.87
C ARG A 188 8.11 -85.83 -46.52
N GLN A 189 8.47 -85.92 -45.25
CA GLN A 189 9.63 -86.71 -44.82
C GLN A 189 9.44 -88.20 -45.16
N SER A 190 8.26 -88.77 -44.87
CA SER A 190 7.93 -90.15 -45.21
C SER A 190 7.99 -90.41 -46.72
N TYR A 191 7.57 -89.44 -47.54
CA TYR A 191 7.65 -89.53 -49.00
C TYR A 191 9.11 -89.59 -49.49
N TYR A 192 9.99 -88.73 -48.94
CA TYR A 192 11.41 -88.76 -49.26
C TYR A 192 12.08 -90.06 -48.79
N ASP A 193 11.80 -90.50 -47.55
CA ASP A 193 12.39 -91.72 -47.00
C ASP A 193 11.98 -92.98 -47.79
N GLN A 194 10.73 -93.08 -48.25
CA GLN A 194 10.27 -94.16 -49.13
C GLN A 194 10.96 -94.11 -50.51
N GLY A 195 11.08 -92.92 -51.10
CA GLY A 195 11.79 -92.77 -52.38
C GLY A 195 13.25 -93.22 -52.31
N TYR A 196 13.95 -92.92 -51.21
CA TYR A 196 15.32 -93.41 -51.00
C TYR A 196 15.39 -94.92 -50.74
N ALA A 197 14.39 -95.51 -50.07
CA ALA A 197 14.34 -96.95 -49.83
C ALA A 197 14.12 -97.74 -51.14
N ASP A 198 13.24 -97.26 -52.02
CA ASP A 198 12.97 -97.87 -53.33
C ASP A 198 14.19 -97.75 -54.26
N GLU A 199 14.87 -96.60 -54.27
CA GLU A 199 16.09 -96.40 -55.05
C GLU A 199 17.26 -97.29 -54.55
N ALA A 200 17.35 -97.51 -53.23
CA ALA A 200 18.32 -98.42 -52.63
C ALA A 200 18.00 -99.90 -52.90
N ALA A 201 16.72 -100.27 -53.00
CA ALA A 201 16.29 -101.61 -53.39
C ALA A 201 16.59 -101.90 -54.87
N ALA A 202 16.35 -100.94 -55.76
CA ALA A 202 16.63 -101.06 -57.19
C ALA A 202 18.13 -101.19 -57.54
N ARG A 203 19.03 -100.66 -56.71
CA ARG A 203 20.48 -100.84 -56.89
C ARG A 203 21.02 -102.20 -56.43
N LYS A 204 20.21 -103.00 -55.73
CA LYS A 204 20.59 -104.32 -55.21
C LYS A 204 20.01 -105.50 -56.00
N SER A 205 19.10 -105.25 -56.94
CA SER A 205 18.59 -106.22 -57.94
C SER A 205 19.38 -106.14 -59.23
#